data_AF-A0A938SHX6-F1
#
_entry.id   AF-A0A938SHX6-F1
#
_cell.length_a   1.000
_cell.length_b   1.000
_cell.length_c   1.000
_cell.angle_alpha   90.00
_cell.angle_beta   90.00
_cell.angle_gamma   90.00
#
_symmetry.space_group_name_H-M   'P 1'
#
loop_
_entity.id
_entity.type
_entity.pdbx_description
1 polymer ?
#
loop_
_entity_poly.entity_id
_entity_poly.type
_entity_poly.pdbx_seq_one_letter_code
_entity_poly.pdbx_strand_id
1 'polypeptide(L)'
;MDDLTASEVCIVDGVDEQPVLRARAQRLLSRIRADRVRRVSDEELDETVRTRGLNKRARHGMKPDFLPVIILNRFRLDDPPEVREARKARFPA
;
A
#
# COMPACT_ATOMS: atom_id res chain seq x y z
N MET A 1 -17.14 4.18 13.36
CA MET A 1 -15.93 3.63 12.70
C MET A 1 -14.83 4.60 13.04
N ASP A 2 -13.91 4.16 13.89
CA ASP A 2 -12.88 5.03 14.47
C ASP A 2 -11.83 5.43 13.42
N ASP A 3 -11.24 6.60 13.57
CA ASP A 3 -10.13 7.06 12.72
C ASP A 3 -8.92 6.13 12.90
N LEU A 4 -8.25 5.79 11.79
CA LEU A 4 -7.06 4.94 11.80
C LEU A 4 -5.79 5.80 11.83
N THR A 5 -4.94 5.62 12.83
CA THR A 5 -3.62 6.30 12.88
C THR A 5 -2.57 5.47 12.14
N ALA A 6 -1.73 6.13 11.35
CA ALA A 6 -0.67 5.52 10.54
C ALA A 6 0.61 6.36 10.57
N SER A 7 1.75 5.74 10.35
CA SER A 7 3.02 6.48 10.20
C SER A 7 3.06 7.09 8.80
N GLU A 8 2.51 6.35 7.83
CA GLU A 8 2.62 6.72 6.44
C GLU A 8 1.47 6.14 5.61
N VAL A 9 1.03 6.89 4.62
CA VAL A 9 0.19 6.41 3.52
C VAL A 9 0.97 6.50 2.21
N CYS A 10 1.12 5.37 1.55
CA CYS A 10 1.67 5.26 0.20
C CYS A 10 0.51 5.12 -0.80
N ILE A 11 0.39 6.06 -1.73
CA ILE A 11 -0.57 6.01 -2.83
C ILE A 11 0.18 5.57 -4.07
N VAL A 12 -0.12 4.38 -4.58
CA VAL A 12 0.56 3.85 -5.77
C VAL A 12 0.11 4.58 -7.02
N ASP A 13 1.04 4.83 -7.94
CA ASP A 13 0.73 5.41 -9.25
C ASP A 13 -0.38 4.63 -9.98
N GLY A 14 -1.25 5.36 -10.68
CA GLY A 14 -2.44 4.81 -11.33
C GLY A 14 -3.71 4.73 -10.46
N VAL A 15 -3.62 4.97 -9.14
CA VAL A 15 -4.83 5.05 -8.28
C VAL A 15 -5.69 6.26 -8.61
N ASP A 16 -5.07 7.41 -8.89
CA ASP A 16 -5.78 8.66 -9.22
C ASP A 16 -6.33 8.68 -10.65
N GLU A 17 -5.82 7.79 -11.52
CA GLU A 17 -6.18 7.71 -12.95
C GLU A 17 -7.52 7.02 -13.18
N GLN A 18 -7.89 6.08 -12.31
CA GLN A 18 -9.18 5.39 -12.38
C GLN A 18 -10.20 6.08 -11.46
N PRO A 19 -11.32 6.62 -11.98
CA PRO A 19 -12.28 7.37 -11.17
C PRO A 19 -12.80 6.60 -9.95
N VAL A 20 -13.02 5.29 -10.09
CA VAL A 20 -13.49 4.40 -9.01
C VAL A 20 -12.43 4.25 -7.91
N LEU A 21 -11.16 4.09 -8.30
CA LEU A 21 -10.06 3.93 -7.35
C LEU A 21 -9.76 5.24 -6.64
N ARG A 22 -9.78 6.36 -7.36
CA ARG A 22 -9.66 7.70 -6.80
C ARG A 22 -10.73 7.98 -5.75
N ALA A 23 -12.01 7.72 -6.08
CA ALA A 23 -13.12 7.93 -5.14
C ALA A 23 -12.98 7.06 -3.88
N ARG A 24 -12.56 5.80 -4.06
CA ARG A 24 -12.28 4.90 -2.93
C ARG A 24 -11.11 5.38 -2.08
N ALA A 25 -10.00 5.79 -2.71
CA ALA A 25 -8.81 6.29 -2.04
C ALA A 25 -9.13 7.55 -1.22
N GLN A 26 -9.86 8.51 -1.81
CA GLN A 26 -10.32 9.72 -1.12
C GLN A 26 -11.18 9.39 0.11
N ARG A 27 -12.13 8.47 -0.03
CA ARG A 27 -12.97 8.02 1.10
C ARG A 27 -12.14 7.40 2.22
N LEU A 28 -11.14 6.58 1.89
CA LEU A 28 -10.27 5.95 2.89
C LEU A 28 -9.33 6.97 3.54
N LEU A 29 -8.70 7.85 2.76
CA LEU A 29 -7.82 8.91 3.25
C LEU A 29 -8.52 9.83 4.25
N SER A 30 -9.80 10.14 4.05
CA SER A 30 -10.59 10.97 4.98
C SER A 30 -10.71 10.38 6.40
N ARG A 31 -10.38 9.10 6.58
CA ARG A 31 -10.46 8.36 7.84
C ARG A 31 -9.09 7.94 8.38
N ILE A 32 -8.01 8.35 7.72
CA ILE A 32 -6.64 7.99 8.10
C ILE A 32 -5.93 9.26 8.60
N ARG A 33 -5.41 9.20 9.83
CA ARG A 33 -4.48 10.20 10.37
C ARG A 33 -3.07 9.67 10.19
N ALA A 34 -2.35 10.20 9.21
CA ALA A 34 -0.99 9.77 8.92
C ALA A 34 0.02 10.90 9.10
N ASP A 35 1.20 10.58 9.64
CA ASP A 35 2.29 11.56 9.75
C ASP A 35 2.81 11.98 8.36
N ARG A 36 2.71 11.07 7.39
CA ARG A 36 3.15 11.30 6.01
C ARG A 36 2.19 10.68 4.99
N VAL A 37 1.92 11.40 3.91
CA VAL A 37 1.24 10.87 2.73
C VAL A 37 2.15 11.10 1.53
N ARG A 38 2.44 10.05 0.75
CA ARG A 38 3.23 10.18 -0.48
C ARG A 38 2.67 9.35 -1.62
N ARG A 39 2.97 9.78 -2.84
CA ARG A 39 2.81 8.97 -4.04
C ARG A 39 4.07 8.15 -4.26
N VAL A 40 3.89 6.92 -4.72
CA VAL A 40 5.00 5.99 -4.97
C VAL A 40 4.77 5.19 -6.25
N SER A 41 5.84 4.94 -6.98
CA SER A 41 5.83 3.94 -8.06
C SER A 41 5.80 2.51 -7.49
N ASP A 42 5.60 1.51 -8.36
CA ASP A 42 5.74 0.11 -7.99
C ASP A 42 7.15 -0.22 -7.47
N GLU A 43 8.19 0.36 -8.08
CA GLU A 43 9.59 0.21 -7.68
C GLU A 43 9.87 0.84 -6.30
N GLU A 44 9.39 2.07 -6.06
CA GLU A 44 9.56 2.75 -4.77
C GLU A 44 8.80 2.03 -3.64
N LEU A 45 7.65 1.44 -3.97
CA LEU A 45 6.89 0.61 -3.03
C LEU A 45 7.67 -0.66 -2.67
N ASP A 46 8.22 -1.37 -3.66
CA ASP A 46 9.03 -2.58 -3.44
C ASP A 46 10.26 -2.28 -2.57
N GLU A 47 10.98 -1.20 -2.88
CA GLU A 47 12.11 -0.74 -2.07
C GLU A 47 11.69 -0.42 -0.62
N THR A 48 10.53 0.22 -0.44
CA THR A 48 9.98 0.53 0.90
C THR A 48 9.67 -0.75 1.67
N VAL A 49 9.06 -1.74 1.03
CA VAL A 49 8.74 -3.05 1.63
C VAL A 49 10.01 -3.77 2.06
N ARG A 50 11.04 -3.80 1.21
CA ARG A 50 12.33 -4.43 1.49
C ARG A 50 13.08 -3.74 2.63
N THR A 51 13.24 -2.42 2.54
CA THR A 51 14.02 -1.62 3.50
C THR A 51 13.39 -1.62 4.88
N ARG A 52 12.06 -1.54 4.96
CA ARG A 52 11.33 -1.55 6.23
C ARG A 52 11.01 -2.94 6.75
N GLY A 53 11.35 -3.99 6.00
CA GLY A 53 11.07 -5.38 6.37
C GLY A 53 9.57 -5.65 6.54
N LEU A 54 8.72 -4.97 5.76
CA LEU A 54 7.25 -5.17 5.80
C LEU A 54 6.84 -6.57 5.30
N ASN A 55 7.75 -7.28 4.61
CA ASN A 55 7.59 -8.66 4.17
C ASN A 55 7.97 -9.70 5.26
N LYS A 56 8.47 -9.28 6.43
CA LYS A 56 8.80 -10.21 7.51
C LYS A 56 7.51 -10.69 8.18
N ARG A 57 7.33 -12.02 8.30
CA ARG A 57 6.20 -12.63 9.02
C ARG A 57 6.08 -12.02 10.42
N ALA A 58 4.88 -11.55 10.76
CA ALA A 58 4.57 -11.08 12.09
C ALA A 58 4.89 -12.19 13.11
N ARG A 59 5.78 -11.90 14.08
CA ARG A 59 5.95 -12.78 15.23
C ARG A 59 4.74 -12.57 16.14
N HIS A 60 3.89 -13.57 16.25
CA HIS A 60 2.71 -13.53 17.11
C HIS A 60 3.11 -13.15 18.54
N GLY A 61 2.37 -12.23 19.17
CA GLY A 61 2.50 -11.92 20.60
C GLY A 61 3.11 -10.56 20.96
N MET A 62 3.63 -9.77 20.02
CA MET A 62 4.01 -8.39 20.31
C MET A 62 2.84 -7.43 20.03
N LYS A 63 2.28 -6.85 21.10
CA LYS A 63 1.77 -5.46 21.01
C LYS A 63 2.98 -4.55 21.15
N PRO A 64 3.24 -3.66 20.19
CA PRO A 64 3.84 -2.39 20.58
C PRO A 64 3.27 -1.24 19.76
N ASP A 65 3.58 -0.02 20.15
CA ASP A 65 3.15 1.28 19.61
C ASP A 65 3.58 1.56 18.16
N PHE A 66 3.37 0.61 17.24
CA PHE A 66 3.75 0.77 15.84
C PHE A 66 2.60 1.45 15.08
N LEU A 67 2.92 2.58 14.46
CA LEU A 67 2.02 3.21 13.51
C LEU A 67 2.18 2.51 12.15
N PRO A 68 1.13 1.92 11.58
CA PRO A 68 1.22 1.16 10.34
C PRO A 68 1.58 2.02 9.13
N VAL A 69 2.17 1.38 8.11
CA VAL A 69 2.26 1.94 6.76
C VAL A 69 1.06 1.42 5.97
N ILE A 70 0.21 2.32 5.49
CA ILE A 70 -0.98 2.00 4.69
C ILE A 70 -0.65 2.16 3.21
N ILE A 71 -1.00 1.16 2.40
CA ILE A 71 -0.75 1.17 0.97
C ILE A 71 -2.10 1.22 0.24
N LEU A 72 -2.37 2.33 -0.43
CA LEU A 72 -3.48 2.45 -1.37
C LEU A 72 -2.97 2.02 -2.74
N ASN A 73 -3.23 0.77 -3.09
CA ASN A 73 -2.78 0.19 -4.35
C ASN A 73 -3.90 0.24 -5.40
N ARG A 74 -3.53 0.25 -6.68
CA ARG A 74 -4.46 0.04 -7.78
C ARG A 74 -5.16 -1.31 -7.58
N PHE A 75 -6.47 -1.39 -7.82
CA PHE A 75 -7.19 -2.66 -7.75
C PHE A 75 -6.79 -3.49 -8.96
N ARG A 76 -6.10 -4.61 -8.74
CA ARG A 76 -5.42 -5.43 -9.77
C ARG A 76 -6.23 -6.66 -10.18
N LEU A 77 -7.54 -6.68 -9.90
CA LEU A 77 -8.38 -7.85 -10.17
C LEU A 77 -8.49 -8.15 -11.68
N ASP A 78 -8.33 -7.14 -12.53
CA ASP A 78 -8.48 -7.25 -13.98
C ASP A 78 -7.13 -7.33 -14.74
N ASP A 79 -5.99 -7.39 -14.03
CA ASP A 79 -4.70 -7.60 -14.71
C ASP A 79 -4.73 -8.97 -15.43
N PRO A 80 -4.46 -9.03 -16.74
CA PRO A 80 -4.38 -10.30 -17.48
C PRO A 80 -3.36 -11.26 -16.83
N PRO A 81 -3.56 -12.59 -16.93
CA PRO A 81 -2.67 -13.58 -16.31
C PRO A 81 -1.19 -13.37 -16.65
N GLU A 82 -0.87 -13.03 -17.89
CA GLU A 82 0.49 -12.75 -18.34
C GLU A 82 1.14 -11.54 -17.64
N VAL A 83 0.38 -10.48 -17.40
CA VAL A 83 0.83 -9.29 -16.68
C VAL A 83 1.05 -9.61 -15.20
N ARG A 84 0.20 -10.49 -14.63
CA ARG A 84 0.36 -10.97 -13.25
C ARG A 84 1.63 -11.81 -13.07
N GLU A 85 1.88 -12.76 -13.96
CA GLU A 85 3.07 -13.63 -13.88
C GLU A 85 4.37 -12.85 -14.16
N ALA A 86 4.39 -11.97 -15.16
CA ALA A 86 5.54 -11.09 -15.42
C ALA A 86 5.88 -10.22 -14.20
N ARG A 87 4.87 -9.73 -13.47
CA ARG A 87 5.09 -8.95 -12.26
C ARG A 87 5.62 -9.78 -11.09
N LYS A 88 5.10 -11.00 -10.88
CA LYS A 88 5.65 -11.92 -9.86
C LYS A 88 7.13 -12.22 -10.11
N ALA A 89 7.51 -12.39 -11.37
CA ALA A 89 8.90 -12.58 -11.75
C ALA A 89 9.76 -11.33 -11.48
N ARG A 90 9.22 -10.14 -11.74
CA ARG A 90 9.94 -8.86 -11.55
C ARG A 90 10.08 -8.44 -10.08
N PHE A 91 9.10 -8.78 -9.24
CA PHE A 91 9.08 -8.42 -7.82
C PHE A 91 8.79 -9.67 -6.95
N PRO A 92 9.78 -10.56 -6.75
CA PRO A 92 9.64 -11.72 -5.87
C PRO A 92 9.56 -11.26 -4.40
N ALA A 93 8.56 -11.77 -3.67
CA ALA A 93 8.29 -11.45 -2.26
C ALA A 93 9.21 -12.16 -1.27
#